data_AF-A0A959QHP9-F1
#
_entry.id   AF-A0A959QHP9-F1
#
_cell.length_a   1.000
_cell.length_b   1.000
_cell.length_c   1.000
_cell.angle_alpha   90.00
_cell.angle_beta   90.00
_cell.angle_gamma   90.00
#
_symmetry.space_group_name_H-M   'P 1'
#
loop_
_entity.id
_entity.type
_entity.pdbx_description
1 polymer ?
#
loop_
_entity_poly.entity_id
_entity_poly.type
_entity_poly.pdbx_seq_one_letter_code
_entity_poly.pdbx_strand_id
1 'polypeptide(L)'
;MKNHLTSLLLCLVILPAFAQTNLYENPDFDRIARRHKIIGIIPFNSTVTLRPKQMKDITPEQLNKMEKSEGESIQSAMYSWFLKREKRGDLTVKVQSPATTNAKLLKAGLNPDNFAQHTPEEIAKALEVDAVIMGTFETTKPMSEGASLA
;
A
#
# COMPACT_ATOMS: atom_id res chain seq x y z
N MET A 1 43.63 32.78 16.66
CA MET A 1 42.58 32.66 15.62
C MET A 1 42.40 31.25 15.05
N LYS A 2 42.88 30.17 15.71
CA LYS A 2 42.78 28.78 15.19
C LYS A 2 41.67 27.94 15.85
N ASN A 3 41.06 28.41 16.93
CA ASN A 3 40.15 27.63 17.78
C ASN A 3 38.66 27.94 17.52
N HIS A 4 38.37 28.97 16.71
CA HIS A 4 37.00 29.31 16.30
C HIS A 4 36.59 28.60 15.00
N LEU A 5 37.57 28.10 14.23
CA LEU A 5 37.30 27.37 12.99
C LEU A 5 36.71 25.98 13.28
N THR A 6 37.15 25.33 14.37
CA THR A 6 36.60 24.05 14.84
C THR A 6 35.19 24.20 15.43
N SER A 7 34.88 25.35 16.05
CA SER A 7 33.54 25.63 16.57
C SER A 7 32.51 25.91 15.48
N LEU A 8 32.94 26.44 14.32
CA LEU A 8 32.05 26.66 13.17
C LEU A 8 31.73 25.35 12.43
N LEU A 9 32.67 24.39 12.43
CA LEU A 9 32.48 23.08 11.80
C LEU A 9 31.50 22.18 12.58
N LEU A 10 31.40 22.35 13.90
CA LEU A 10 30.48 21.57 14.75
C LEU A 10 29.00 21.98 14.60
N CYS A 11 28.73 23.18 14.10
CA CYS A 11 27.37 23.70 13.96
C CYS A 11 26.64 23.22 12.69
N LEU A 12 27.36 22.56 11.75
CA LEU A 12 26.82 22.18 10.45
C LEU A 12 26.08 20.83 10.44
N VAL A 13 25.99 20.12 11.57
CA VAL A 13 25.60 18.69 11.59
C VAL A 13 24.14 18.42 11.98
N ILE A 14 23.29 19.42 12.21
CA ILE A 14 21.92 19.16 12.73
C ILE A 14 20.82 19.89 11.94
N LEU A 15 20.92 19.93 10.62
CA LEU A 15 19.73 20.19 9.80
C LEU A 15 18.95 18.86 9.68
N PRO A 16 17.80 18.68 10.36
CA PRO A 16 16.93 17.55 10.08
C PRO A 16 16.52 17.66 8.61
N ALA A 17 16.91 16.67 7.81
CA ALA A 17 16.39 16.51 6.47
C ALA A 17 14.88 16.23 6.60
N PHE A 18 14.05 17.26 6.46
CA PHE A 18 12.61 17.11 6.33
C PHE A 18 12.36 16.40 5.00
N ALA A 19 12.28 15.07 5.04
CA ALA A 19 11.72 14.29 3.95
C ALA A 19 10.23 14.62 3.86
N GLN A 20 9.85 15.50 2.92
CA GLN A 20 8.45 15.86 2.70
C GLN A 20 7.77 14.73 1.91
N THR A 21 6.93 13.96 2.58
CA THR A 21 5.96 13.11 1.89
C THR A 21 4.82 13.99 1.37
N ASN A 22 4.54 13.94 0.07
CA ASN A 22 3.35 14.60 -0.47
C ASN A 22 2.12 13.76 -0.08
N LEU A 23 1.47 14.16 1.00
CA LEU A 23 0.22 13.57 1.47
C LEU A 23 -0.91 14.58 1.23
N TYR A 24 -1.86 14.20 0.38
CA TYR A 24 -3.12 14.93 0.26
C TYR A 24 -4.12 14.37 1.27
N GLU A 25 -4.72 15.26 2.05
CA GLU A 25 -5.83 14.95 2.93
C GLU A 25 -7.00 15.88 2.59
N ASN A 26 -8.21 15.32 2.56
CA ASN A 26 -9.40 16.13 2.32
C ASN A 26 -9.61 17.08 3.53
N PRO A 27 -9.85 18.40 3.33
CA PRO A 27 -10.10 19.34 4.43
C PRO A 27 -11.25 18.94 5.37
N ASP A 28 -12.22 18.18 4.86
CA ASP A 28 -13.38 17.68 5.60
C ASP A 28 -13.16 16.27 6.20
N PHE A 29 -11.94 15.71 6.13
CA PHE A 29 -11.64 14.34 6.54
C PHE A 29 -12.12 14.05 7.97
N ASP A 30 -11.78 14.90 8.94
CA ASP A 30 -12.21 14.75 10.33
C ASP A 30 -13.74 14.65 10.47
N ARG A 31 -14.50 15.39 9.65
CA ARG A 31 -15.96 15.36 9.68
C ARG A 31 -16.52 14.05 9.12
N ILE A 32 -15.92 13.56 8.04
CA ILE A 32 -16.34 12.36 7.33
C ILE A 32 -15.94 11.11 8.13
N ALA A 33 -14.67 11.02 8.52
CA ALA A 33 -14.06 9.89 9.22
C ALA A 33 -14.71 9.57 10.56
N ARG A 34 -15.22 10.59 11.29
CA ARG A 34 -15.95 10.41 12.56
C ARG A 34 -17.16 9.46 12.46
N ARG A 35 -17.75 9.30 11.28
CA ARG A 35 -18.93 8.44 11.07
C ARG A 35 -18.56 7.01 10.65
N HIS A 36 -17.33 6.77 10.23
CA HIS A 36 -16.89 5.47 9.75
C HIS A 36 -16.78 4.48 10.90
N LYS A 37 -17.26 3.26 10.66
CA LYS A 37 -17.22 2.12 11.58
C LYS A 37 -16.47 0.95 10.97
N ILE A 38 -16.53 0.78 9.66
CA ILE A 38 -15.88 -0.30 8.95
C ILE A 38 -15.21 0.20 7.67
N ILE A 39 -13.98 -0.26 7.45
CA ILE A 39 -13.22 0.01 6.22
C ILE A 39 -12.86 -1.30 5.50
N GLY A 40 -12.80 -1.24 4.18
CA GLY A 40 -12.37 -2.35 3.32
C GLY A 40 -11.00 -2.08 2.72
N ILE A 41 -10.20 -3.13 2.53
CA ILE A 41 -8.93 -3.06 1.79
C ILE A 41 -9.10 -3.95 0.57
N ILE A 42 -8.94 -3.41 -0.64
CA ILE A 42 -8.98 -4.21 -1.87
C ILE A 42 -7.57 -4.66 -2.27
N PRO A 43 -7.43 -5.69 -3.13
CA PRO A 43 -6.14 -6.02 -3.73
C PRO A 43 -5.55 -4.80 -4.42
N PHE A 44 -4.27 -4.52 -4.15
CA PHE A 44 -3.59 -3.36 -4.75
C PHE A 44 -3.34 -3.63 -6.23
N ASN A 45 -3.39 -2.58 -7.05
CA ASN A 45 -2.96 -2.67 -8.43
C ASN A 45 -1.43 -2.63 -8.48
N SER A 46 -0.81 -3.81 -8.49
CA SER A 46 0.63 -3.93 -8.40
C SER A 46 1.27 -4.27 -9.73
N THR A 47 2.34 -3.54 -10.05
CA THR A 47 3.18 -3.77 -11.23
C THR A 47 4.52 -4.34 -10.81
N VAL A 48 4.92 -5.47 -11.40
CA VAL A 48 6.19 -6.13 -11.06
C VAL A 48 7.17 -6.00 -12.21
N THR A 49 8.23 -5.22 -12.00
CA THR A 49 9.34 -5.13 -12.96
C THR A 49 10.45 -6.11 -12.55
N LEU A 50 10.73 -7.10 -13.42
CA LEU A 50 11.83 -8.04 -13.26
C LEU A 50 13.07 -7.62 -14.05
N ARG A 51 14.20 -8.29 -13.81
CA ARG A 51 15.43 -8.07 -14.58
C ARG A 51 15.21 -8.46 -16.06
N PRO A 52 15.88 -7.79 -17.03
CA PRO A 52 15.67 -8.03 -18.46
C PRO A 52 15.83 -9.50 -18.90
N LYS A 53 16.71 -10.28 -18.25
CA LYS A 53 16.85 -11.72 -18.53
C LYS A 53 15.60 -12.49 -18.12
N GLN A 54 15.13 -12.28 -16.89
CA GLN A 54 13.94 -12.95 -16.34
C GLN A 54 12.65 -12.53 -17.06
N MET A 55 12.58 -11.28 -17.55
CA MET A 55 11.48 -10.82 -18.38
C MET A 55 11.37 -11.57 -19.72
N LYS A 56 12.46 -12.17 -20.23
CA LYS A 56 12.42 -13.00 -21.45
C LYS A 56 11.95 -14.42 -21.18
N ASP A 57 12.16 -14.90 -19.96
CA ASP A 57 11.85 -16.28 -19.57
C ASP A 57 10.46 -16.42 -18.95
N ILE A 58 9.79 -15.31 -18.63
CA ILE A 58 8.44 -15.28 -18.06
C ILE A 58 7.39 -15.06 -19.14
N THR A 59 6.31 -15.82 -19.07
CA THR A 59 5.13 -15.61 -19.93
C THR A 59 4.28 -14.45 -19.39
N PRO A 60 3.50 -13.77 -20.25
CA PRO A 60 2.57 -12.72 -19.81
C PRO A 60 1.57 -13.20 -18.74
N GLU A 61 1.12 -14.46 -18.83
CA GLU A 61 0.20 -15.05 -17.84
C GLU A 61 0.87 -15.25 -16.48
N GLN A 62 2.12 -15.70 -16.46
CA GLN A 62 2.90 -15.83 -15.23
C GLN A 62 3.18 -14.47 -14.59
N LEU A 63 3.47 -13.44 -15.40
CA LEU A 63 3.66 -12.07 -14.92
C LEU A 63 2.37 -11.53 -14.30
N ASN A 64 1.23 -11.65 -14.99
CA ASN A 64 -0.08 -11.23 -14.47
C ASN A 64 -0.43 -11.95 -13.16
N LYS A 65 -0.18 -13.26 -13.07
CA LYS A 65 -0.37 -14.02 -11.82
C LYS A 65 0.53 -13.51 -10.69
N MET A 66 1.78 -13.18 -11.00
CA MET A 66 2.73 -12.63 -10.02
C MET A 66 2.27 -11.26 -9.52
N GLU A 67 1.81 -10.39 -10.42
CA GLU A 67 1.24 -9.09 -10.09
C GLU A 67 0.00 -9.23 -9.21
N LYS A 68 -0.97 -10.07 -9.59
CA LYS A 68 -2.16 -10.32 -8.76
C LYS A 68 -1.80 -10.84 -7.36
N SER A 69 -0.87 -11.79 -7.29
CA SER A 69 -0.40 -12.33 -6.02
C SER A 69 0.31 -11.29 -5.14
N GLU A 70 1.03 -10.34 -5.74
CA GLU A 70 1.68 -9.24 -5.02
C GLU A 70 0.61 -8.30 -4.43
N GLY A 71 -0.40 -7.93 -5.21
CA GLY A 71 -1.51 -7.10 -4.76
C GLY A 71 -2.29 -7.70 -3.59
N GLU A 72 -2.56 -9.01 -3.63
CA GLU A 72 -3.17 -9.78 -2.53
C GLU A 72 -2.25 -9.87 -1.29
N SER A 73 -0.94 -9.97 -1.50
CA SER A 73 0.04 -9.99 -0.42
C SER A 73 0.08 -8.64 0.32
N ILE A 74 0.03 -7.53 -0.42
CA ILE A 74 -0.03 -6.18 0.16
C ILE A 74 -1.32 -5.98 0.94
N GLN A 75 -2.47 -6.40 0.39
CA GLN A 75 -3.77 -6.37 1.07
C GLN A 75 -3.69 -7.11 2.42
N SER A 76 -3.13 -8.33 2.42
CA SER A 76 -3.00 -9.18 3.61
C SER A 76 -2.04 -8.59 4.65
N ALA A 77 -0.92 -8.02 4.20
CA ALA A 77 0.04 -7.35 5.07
C ALA A 77 -0.57 -6.11 5.74
N MET A 78 -1.31 -5.30 4.97
CA MET A 78 -2.00 -4.12 5.48
C MET A 78 -3.12 -4.50 6.47
N TYR A 79 -3.91 -5.53 6.16
CA TYR A 79 -4.91 -6.06 7.09
C TYR A 79 -4.27 -6.48 8.42
N SER A 80 -3.18 -7.25 8.37
CA SER A 80 -2.44 -7.68 9.57
C SER A 80 -1.91 -6.49 10.38
N TRP A 81 -1.45 -5.44 9.70
CA TRP A 81 -1.00 -4.21 10.34
C TRP A 81 -2.14 -3.47 11.06
N PHE A 82 -3.33 -3.38 10.45
CA PHE A 82 -4.49 -2.78 11.10
C PHE A 82 -5.00 -3.61 12.28
N LEU A 83 -5.03 -4.94 12.17
CA LEU A 83 -5.40 -5.82 13.30
C LEU A 83 -4.48 -5.60 14.51
N LYS A 84 -3.19 -5.40 14.28
CA LYS A 84 -2.23 -5.10 15.35
C LYS A 84 -2.53 -3.76 16.03
N ARG A 85 -3.03 -2.76 15.28
CA ARG A 85 -3.44 -1.45 15.82
C ARG A 85 -4.78 -1.50 16.54
N GLU A 86 -5.74 -2.24 16.00
CA GLU A 86 -7.02 -2.53 16.66
C GLU A 86 -6.77 -3.18 18.03
N LYS A 87 -5.89 -4.19 18.10
CA LYS A 87 -5.51 -4.84 19.37
C LYS A 87 -4.85 -3.90 20.38
N ARG A 88 -4.17 -2.83 19.91
CA ARG A 88 -3.54 -1.82 20.77
C ARG A 88 -4.52 -0.74 21.26
N GLY A 89 -5.71 -0.66 20.68
CA GLY A 89 -6.69 0.39 20.96
C GLY A 89 -6.48 1.69 20.18
N ASP A 90 -5.48 1.72 19.28
CA ASP A 90 -5.14 2.91 18.48
C ASP A 90 -6.03 3.08 17.23
N LEU A 91 -6.92 2.11 16.98
CA LEU A 91 -7.81 2.09 15.83
C LEU A 91 -9.25 1.92 16.28
N THR A 92 -10.10 2.88 15.97
CA THR A 92 -11.53 2.90 16.34
C THR A 92 -12.44 2.24 15.29
N VAL A 93 -11.94 2.09 14.06
CA VAL A 93 -12.67 1.47 12.95
C VAL A 93 -12.33 -0.01 12.81
N LYS A 94 -13.32 -0.82 12.45
CA LYS A 94 -13.12 -2.22 12.11
C LYS A 94 -12.59 -2.35 10.68
N VAL A 95 -11.77 -3.37 10.45
CA VAL A 95 -11.28 -3.67 9.10
C VAL A 95 -11.90 -4.97 8.60
N GLN A 96 -12.53 -4.91 7.43
CA GLN A 96 -13.10 -6.08 6.77
C GLN A 96 -11.99 -7.08 6.41
N SER A 97 -12.23 -8.38 6.65
CA SER A 97 -11.22 -9.41 6.36
C SER A 97 -10.97 -9.53 4.84
N PRO A 98 -9.73 -9.79 4.38
CA PRO A 98 -9.42 -9.95 2.97
C PRO A 98 -10.29 -11.01 2.29
N ALA A 99 -10.59 -12.12 2.98
CA ALA A 99 -11.45 -13.17 2.46
C ALA A 99 -12.88 -12.67 2.19
N THR A 100 -13.46 -11.90 3.11
CA THR A 100 -14.78 -11.29 2.92
C THR A 100 -14.77 -10.26 1.80
N THR A 101 -13.76 -9.39 1.78
CA THR A 101 -13.58 -8.38 0.73
C THR A 101 -13.52 -9.05 -0.64
N ASN A 102 -12.62 -10.02 -0.82
CA ASN A 102 -12.39 -10.67 -2.11
C ASN A 102 -13.64 -11.43 -2.58
N ALA A 103 -14.37 -12.08 -1.67
CA ALA A 103 -15.64 -12.72 -2.00
C ALA A 103 -16.72 -11.73 -2.44
N LYS A 104 -16.80 -10.54 -1.81
CA LYS A 104 -17.74 -9.48 -2.19
C LYS A 104 -17.37 -8.84 -3.53
N LEU A 105 -16.09 -8.55 -3.76
CA LEU A 105 -15.59 -8.04 -5.05
C LEU A 105 -15.94 -9.00 -6.19
N LEU A 106 -15.69 -10.30 -6.00
CA LEU A 106 -16.00 -11.31 -7.00
C LEU A 106 -17.50 -11.37 -7.34
N LYS A 107 -18.38 -11.28 -6.32
CA LYS A 107 -19.84 -11.22 -6.51
C LYS A 107 -20.30 -9.95 -7.23
N ALA A 108 -19.60 -8.84 -7.03
CA ALA A 108 -19.87 -7.58 -7.70
C ALA A 108 -19.27 -7.50 -9.12
N GLY A 109 -18.52 -8.52 -9.56
CA GLY A 109 -17.81 -8.50 -10.84
C GLY A 109 -16.60 -7.55 -10.86
N LEU A 110 -16.10 -7.16 -9.68
CA LEU A 110 -14.96 -6.27 -9.54
C LEU A 110 -13.65 -7.06 -9.51
N ASN A 111 -12.66 -6.62 -10.25
CA ASN A 111 -11.34 -7.24 -10.36
C ASN A 111 -10.23 -6.17 -10.41
N PRO A 112 -8.95 -6.54 -10.18
CA PRO A 112 -7.84 -5.60 -10.24
C PRO A 112 -7.75 -4.81 -11.54
N ASP A 113 -8.21 -5.40 -12.64
CA ASP A 113 -8.15 -4.83 -13.98
C ASP A 113 -9.24 -3.74 -14.21
N ASN A 114 -10.32 -3.73 -13.40
CA ASN A 114 -11.46 -2.83 -13.55
C ASN A 114 -11.63 -1.83 -12.39
N PHE A 115 -10.88 -1.93 -11.30
CA PHE A 115 -10.99 -0.99 -10.17
C PHE A 115 -10.84 0.48 -10.60
N ALA A 116 -10.01 0.76 -11.61
CA ALA A 116 -9.81 2.11 -12.14
C ALA A 116 -11.04 2.67 -12.88
N GLN A 117 -12.00 1.83 -13.25
CA GLN A 117 -13.23 2.23 -13.95
C GLN A 117 -14.37 2.58 -12.97
N HIS A 118 -14.16 2.33 -11.68
CA HIS A 118 -15.15 2.55 -10.63
C HIS A 118 -14.69 3.66 -9.68
N THR A 119 -15.64 4.38 -9.11
CA THR A 119 -15.31 5.34 -8.06
C THR A 119 -15.02 4.60 -6.75
N PRO A 120 -14.20 5.17 -5.85
CA PRO A 120 -13.99 4.60 -4.52
C PRO A 120 -15.31 4.39 -3.75
N GLU A 121 -16.30 5.25 -3.97
CA GLU A 121 -17.63 5.19 -3.36
C GLU A 121 -18.44 4.00 -3.87
N GLU A 122 -18.39 3.70 -5.17
CA GLU A 122 -19.04 2.53 -5.76
C GLU A 122 -18.46 1.23 -5.20
N ILE A 123 -17.12 1.16 -5.10
CA ILE A 123 -16.42 0.00 -4.54
C ILE A 123 -16.78 -0.16 -3.05
N ALA A 124 -16.74 0.93 -2.28
CA ALA A 124 -17.11 0.91 -0.86
C ALA A 124 -18.56 0.42 -0.67
N LYS A 125 -19.49 0.87 -1.51
CA LYS A 125 -20.88 0.43 -1.51
C LYS A 125 -21.02 -1.06 -1.84
N ALA A 126 -20.30 -1.56 -2.85
CA ALA A 126 -20.30 -2.98 -3.21
C ALA A 126 -19.74 -3.87 -2.09
N LEU A 127 -18.79 -3.35 -1.32
CA LEU A 127 -18.19 -4.03 -0.17
C LEU A 127 -19.01 -3.89 1.12
N GLU A 128 -20.03 -3.03 1.13
CA GLU A 128 -20.79 -2.63 2.33
C GLU A 128 -19.88 -2.09 3.44
N VAL A 129 -18.94 -1.22 3.06
CA VAL A 129 -18.02 -0.54 3.98
C VAL A 129 -18.13 0.97 3.84
N ASP A 130 -17.68 1.71 4.85
CA ASP A 130 -17.78 3.17 4.84
C ASP A 130 -16.67 3.83 4.01
N ALA A 131 -15.50 3.19 3.95
CA ALA A 131 -14.37 3.63 3.15
C ALA A 131 -13.58 2.45 2.61
N VAL A 132 -12.92 2.67 1.47
CA VAL A 132 -12.03 1.70 0.84
C VAL A 132 -10.59 2.20 0.82
N ILE A 133 -9.66 1.30 1.12
CA ILE A 133 -8.24 1.49 0.91
C ILE A 133 -7.86 0.81 -0.40
N MET A 134 -7.37 1.62 -1.33
CA MET A 134 -6.92 1.21 -2.65
C MET A 134 -5.66 1.99 -3.02
N GLY A 135 -4.88 1.45 -3.95
CA GLY A 135 -3.69 2.11 -4.43
C GLY A 135 -2.99 1.31 -5.52
N THR A 136 -2.03 1.96 -6.17
CA THR A 136 -1.09 1.32 -7.07
C THR A 136 0.22 1.05 -6.33
N PHE A 137 0.89 -0.04 -6.68
CA PHE A 137 2.18 -0.39 -6.09
C PHE A 137 3.14 -0.86 -7.18
N GLU A 138 4.20 -0.11 -7.40
CA GLU A 138 5.23 -0.51 -8.36
C GLU A 138 6.42 -1.09 -7.60
N THR A 139 6.77 -2.34 -7.92
CA THR A 139 7.93 -3.00 -7.35
C THR A 139 8.90 -3.39 -8.44
N THR A 140 10.17 -3.04 -8.23
CA THR A 140 11.26 -3.63 -8.99
C THR A 140 11.84 -4.71 -8.09
N LYS A 141 11.75 -5.99 -8.50
CA LYS A 141 12.38 -7.10 -7.78
C LYS A 141 13.71 -7.44 -8.47
N PRO A 142 14.83 -6.76 -8.16
CA PRO A 142 16.12 -7.14 -8.68
C PRO A 142 16.63 -8.37 -7.91
N MET A 143 16.13 -9.57 -8.24
CA MET A 143 16.69 -10.82 -7.68
C MET A 143 18.19 -10.88 -7.96
N SER A 144 19.02 -10.66 -6.94
CA SER A 144 20.47 -10.73 -7.07
C SER A 144 20.88 -12.20 -7.17
N GLU A 145 21.57 -12.56 -8.25
CA GLU A 145 22.19 -13.89 -8.41
C GLU A 145 23.13 -14.23 -7.24
N GLY A 146 23.62 -13.24 -6.48
CA GLY A 146 24.47 -13.42 -5.31
C GLY A 146 23.78 -13.82 -3.99
N ALA A 147 22.44 -13.87 -3.93
CA ALA A 147 21.71 -14.31 -2.73
C ALA A 147 21.28 -15.79 -2.78
N SER A 148 21.46 -16.46 -3.94
CA SER A 148 21.09 -17.86 -4.16
C SER A 148 22.27 -18.84 -3.99
N LEU A 149 23.45 -18.34 -3.62
CA LEU A 149 24.71 -19.10 -3.50
C LEU A 149 25.35 -18.98 -2.10
N ALA A 150 24.59 -18.59 -1.07
CA ALA A 150 25.04 -18.55 0.32
C ALA A 150 24.28 -19.56 1.18
#